data_AF-A0A968W875-F1
#
_entry.id   AF-A0A968W875-F1
#
_cell.length_a   1.000
_cell.length_b   1.000
_cell.length_c   1.000
_cell.angle_alpha   90.00
_cell.angle_beta   90.00
_cell.angle_gamma   90.00
#
_symmetry.space_group_name_H-M   'P 1'
#
loop_
_entity.id
_entity.type
_entity.pdbx_description
1 polymer ?
#
loop_
_entity_poly.entity_id
_entity_poly.type
_entity_poly.pdbx_seq_one_letter_code
_entity_poly.pdbx_strand_id
1 'polypeptide(L)'
;MQLEVMPRKPKKIAKATYRLDEKVKNGVNTTAEMQGRSENMQAEYLLKLGLLANSGINTSTMNALEVVNKFDEIFGADEVEL
;
A
#
# COMPACT_ATOMS: atom_id res chain seq x y z
N MET A 1 26.94 -2.39 22.24
CA MET A 1 25.51 -2.69 22.38
C MET A 1 25.08 -3.48 21.16
N GLN A 2 24.70 -4.75 21.32
CA GLN A 2 24.04 -5.49 20.24
C GLN A 2 22.58 -5.03 20.21
N LEU A 3 22.13 -4.51 19.07
CA LEU A 3 20.72 -4.26 18.83
C LEU A 3 20.07 -5.62 18.58
N GLU A 4 19.28 -6.11 19.55
CA GLU A 4 18.42 -7.27 19.32
C GLU A 4 17.42 -6.94 18.22
N VAL A 5 17.62 -7.51 17.05
CA VAL A 5 16.64 -7.44 15.96
C VAL A 5 15.50 -8.38 16.32
N MET A 6 14.47 -7.86 16.99
CA MET A 6 13.25 -8.61 17.25
C MET A 6 12.65 -9.10 15.92
N PRO A 7 12.29 -10.39 15.80
CA PRO A 7 11.68 -10.92 14.59
C PRO A 7 10.32 -10.23 14.37
N ARG A 8 10.16 -9.53 13.24
CA ARG A 8 8.89 -8.94 12.86
C ARG A 8 7.84 -10.07 12.76
N LYS A 9 6.72 -9.94 13.49
CA LYS A 9 5.58 -10.86 13.35
C LYS A 9 5.22 -10.95 11.85
N PRO A 10 4.95 -12.15 11.31
CA PRO A 10 4.59 -12.28 9.91
C PRO A 10 3.33 -11.47 9.61
N LYS A 11 3.42 -10.56 8.63
CA LYS A 11 2.29 -9.71 8.21
C LYS A 11 1.14 -10.65 7.79
N LYS A 12 -0.02 -10.55 8.44
CA LYS A 12 -1.22 -11.30 8.02
C LYS A 12 -1.64 -10.76 6.65
N ILE A 13 -1.47 -11.55 5.60
CA ILE A 13 -1.88 -11.18 4.24
C ILE A 13 -3.30 -11.68 4.02
N ALA A 14 -4.26 -10.76 3.94
CA ALA A 14 -5.60 -11.08 3.46
C ALA A 14 -5.58 -11.17 1.93
N LYS A 15 -6.07 -12.28 1.36
CA LYS A 15 -6.26 -12.41 -0.09
C LYS A 15 -7.63 -11.82 -0.45
N ALA A 16 -7.67 -10.93 -1.43
CA ALA A 16 -8.90 -10.36 -1.96
C ALA A 16 -8.94 -10.54 -3.48
N THR A 17 -10.14 -10.75 -4.02
CA THR A 17 -10.42 -10.76 -5.45
C THR A 17 -11.51 -9.75 -5.74
N TYR A 18 -11.25 -8.82 -6.65
CA TYR A 18 -12.19 -7.80 -7.08
C TYR A 18 -12.24 -7.76 -8.61
N ARG A 19 -13.35 -7.25 -9.15
CA ARG A 19 -13.52 -7.04 -10.59
C ARG A 19 -13.17 -5.58 -10.90
N LEU A 20 -12.37 -5.39 -11.94
CA LEU A 20 -12.05 -4.07 -12.48
C LEU A 20 -12.63 -3.96 -13.89
N ASP A 21 -13.02 -2.74 -14.24
CA ASP A 21 -13.23 -2.38 -15.63
C ASP A 21 -11.93 -2.59 -16.43
N GLU A 22 -12.04 -3.01 -17.69
CA GLU A 22 -10.88 -3.33 -18.52
C GLU A 22 -9.92 -2.14 -18.66
N LYS A 23 -10.47 -0.93 -18.82
CA LYS A 23 -9.66 0.31 -18.91
C LYS A 23 -8.87 0.57 -17.62
N VAL A 24 -9.47 0.30 -16.46
CA VAL A 24 -8.80 0.47 -15.16
C VAL A 24 -7.70 -0.57 -15.00
N LYS A 25 -8.01 -1.84 -15.31
CA LYS A 25 -7.04 -2.95 -15.31
C LYS A 25 -5.82 -2.64 -16.18
N ASN A 26 -6.05 -2.16 -17.40
CA ASN A 26 -4.98 -1.79 -18.32
C ASN A 26 -4.12 -0.64 -17.76
N GLY A 27 -4.76 0.38 -17.16
CA GLY A 27 -4.03 1.46 -16.49
C GLY A 27 -3.16 0.98 -15.33
N VAL A 28 -3.65 0.05 -14.50
CA VAL A 28 -2.85 -0.57 -13.44
C VAL A 28 -1.67 -1.33 -14.03
N ASN A 29 -1.87 -2.14 -15.08
CA ASN A 29 -0.80 -2.88 -15.74
C ASN A 29 0.28 -1.98 -16.32
N THR A 30 -0.10 -0.97 -17.11
CA THR A 30 0.86 -0.03 -17.71
C THR A 30 1.68 0.69 -16.64
N THR A 31 1.04 1.15 -15.56
CA THR A 31 1.76 1.82 -14.48
C THR A 31 2.59 0.87 -13.63
N ALA A 32 2.25 -0.42 -13.56
CA ALA A 32 3.06 -1.45 -12.91
C ALA A 32 4.35 -1.70 -13.69
N GLU A 33 4.25 -1.84 -15.02
CA GLU A 33 5.38 -2.01 -15.93
C GLU A 33 6.36 -0.83 -15.87
N MET A 34 5.84 0.40 -15.98
CA MET A 34 6.65 1.63 -15.89
C MET A 34 7.45 1.74 -14.58
N GLN A 35 6.97 1.10 -13.52
CA GLN A 35 7.51 1.18 -12.18
C GLN A 35 8.28 -0.09 -11.77
N GLY A 36 8.41 -1.06 -12.69
CA GLY A 36 9.15 -2.30 -12.46
C GLY A 36 8.59 -3.15 -11.32
N ARG A 37 7.26 -3.15 -11.11
CA ARG A 37 6.58 -3.89 -10.03
C ARG A 37 5.47 -4.79 -10.55
N SER A 38 5.07 -5.76 -9.73
CA SER A 38 3.91 -6.60 -10.05
C SER A 38 2.62 -5.80 -10.07
N GLU A 39 1.65 -6.26 -10.86
CA GLU A 39 0.32 -5.67 -10.93
C GLU A 39 -0.33 -5.55 -9.54
N ASN A 40 -0.29 -6.62 -8.74
CA ASN A 40 -0.88 -6.63 -7.39
C ASN A 40 -0.24 -5.57 -6.48
N MET A 41 1.09 -5.41 -6.53
CA MET A 41 1.78 -4.38 -5.76
C MET A 41 1.39 -2.98 -6.22
N GLN A 42 1.21 -2.79 -7.53
CA GLN A 42 0.78 -1.51 -8.05
C GLN A 42 -0.67 -1.19 -7.68
N ALA A 43 -1.56 -2.17 -7.76
CA ALA A 43 -2.95 -2.01 -7.35
C ALA A 43 -3.05 -1.67 -5.85
N GLU A 44 -2.30 -2.36 -4.99
CA GLU A 44 -2.22 -2.06 -3.57
C GLU A 44 -1.71 -0.63 -3.34
N TYR A 45 -0.66 -0.20 -4.04
CA TYR A 45 -0.11 1.15 -3.92
C TYR A 45 -1.11 2.23 -4.33
N LEU A 46 -1.83 2.04 -5.45
CA LEU A 46 -2.86 2.96 -5.91
C LEU A 46 -4.05 3.03 -4.94
N LEU A 47 -4.43 1.92 -4.33
CA LEU A 47 -5.46 1.90 -3.28
C LEU A 47 -5.02 2.70 -2.05
N LYS A 48 -3.76 2.58 -1.61
CA LYS A 48 -3.20 3.39 -0.51
C LYS A 48 -3.28 4.88 -0.84
N LEU A 49 -2.87 5.27 -2.06
CA LEU A 49 -2.98 6.66 -2.52
C LEU A 49 -4.43 7.16 -2.50
N GLY A 50 -5.36 6.38 -3.06
CA GLY A 50 -6.78 6.74 -3.09
C GLY A 50 -7.38 6.92 -1.70
N LEU A 51 -7.03 6.04 -0.76
CA LEU A 51 -7.49 6.13 0.63
C LEU A 51 -6.89 7.33 1.36
N LEU A 52 -5.60 7.61 1.20
CA LEU A 52 -4.96 8.80 1.77
C LEU A 52 -5.59 10.09 1.22
N ALA A 53 -5.82 10.15 -0.09
CA ALA A 53 -6.49 11.29 -0.72
C ALA A 53 -7.92 11.47 -0.18
N ASN A 54 -8.66 10.37 0.00
CA ASN A 54 -10.00 10.40 0.60
C ASN A 54 -9.98 10.84 2.07
N SER A 55 -8.88 10.62 2.79
CA SER A 55 -8.62 11.15 4.14
C SER A 55 -8.12 12.60 4.14
N GLY A 56 -8.09 13.28 3.00
CA GLY A 56 -7.67 14.68 2.88
C GLY A 56 -6.15 14.89 2.89
N ILE A 57 -5.36 13.83 2.68
CA ILE A 57 -3.89 13.91 2.70
C ILE A 57 -3.38 14.14 1.28
N ASN A 58 -2.60 15.22 1.11
CA ASN A 58 -1.94 15.50 -0.14
C ASN A 58 -0.69 14.61 -0.31
N THR A 59 -0.76 13.65 -1.21
CA THR A 59 0.33 12.71 -1.50
C THR A 59 1.22 13.16 -2.67
N SER A 60 0.98 14.32 -3.30
CA SER A 60 1.69 14.76 -4.52
C SER A 60 3.18 15.03 -4.31
N THR A 61 3.59 15.33 -3.07
CA THR A 61 5.00 15.56 -2.71
C THR A 61 5.64 14.34 -2.04
N MET A 62 4.89 13.27 -1.83
CA MET A 62 5.36 12.08 -1.12
C MET A 62 5.95 11.07 -2.09
N ASN A 63 7.10 10.51 -1.75
CA ASN A 63 7.64 9.36 -2.44
C ASN A 63 6.88 8.08 -2.04
N ALA A 64 7.14 6.97 -2.76
CA ALA A 64 6.40 5.74 -2.57
C ALA A 64 6.54 5.14 -1.15
N LEU A 65 7.69 5.31 -0.50
CA LEU A 65 7.91 4.83 0.87
C LEU A 65 7.13 5.69 1.88
N GLU A 66 7.13 7.02 1.70
CA GLU A 66 6.37 7.94 2.53
C GLU A 66 4.86 7.68 2.44
N VAL A 67 4.34 7.37 1.25
CA VAL A 67 2.95 6.96 1.05
C VAL A 67 2.62 5.69 1.84
N VAL A 68 3.49 4.68 1.79
CA VAL A 68 3.28 3.43 2.53
C VAL A 68 3.32 3.67 4.04
N ASN A 69 4.31 4.42 4.52
CA ASN A 69 4.42 4.73 5.94
C ASN A 69 3.24 5.55 6.44
N LYS A 70 2.77 6.53 5.66
CA LYS A 70 1.61 7.36 6.03
C LYS A 70 0.32 6.56 6.03
N PHE A 71 0.18 5.63 5.09
CA PHE A 71 -0.94 4.71 5.07
C PHE A 71 -0.94 3.82 6.31
N ASP A 72 0.19 3.23 6.65
CA ASP A 72 0.34 2.38 7.83
C ASP A 72 0.13 3.19 9.14
N GLU A 73 0.52 4.47 9.21
CA GLU A 73 0.25 5.37 10.36
C GLU A 73 -1.26 5.56 10.62
N ILE A 74 -2.09 5.59 9.58
CA ILE A 74 -3.51 5.95 9.68
C ILE A 74 -4.41 4.72 9.73
N PHE A 75 -4.10 3.72 8.91
CA PHE A 75 -4.93 2.53 8.71
C PHE A 75 -4.26 1.24 9.18
N GLY A 76 -2.94 1.28 9.41
CA GLY A 76 -2.21 0.20 10.06
C GLY A 76 -2.50 0.26 11.54
N ALA A 77 -3.73 -0.09 11.91
CA ALA A 77 -4.12 -0.25 13.30
C ALA A 77 -3.06 -1.09 14.00
N ASP A 78 -2.47 -0.52 15.05
CA ASP A 78 -1.86 -1.29 16.12
C ASP A 78 -2.78 -2.46 16.46
N GLU A 79 -2.20 -3.64 16.70
CA GLU A 79 -2.88 -4.72 17.40
C GLU A 79 -3.27 -4.19 18.80
N VAL A 80 -4.34 -3.42 18.91
CA VAL A 80 -4.98 -3.14 20.20
C VAL A 80 -5.79 -4.40 20.51
N GLU A 81 -5.12 -5.36 21.14
CA GLU A 81 -5.78 -6.40 21.91
C GLU A 81 -6.62 -5.67 22.99
N LEU A 82 -7.94 -5.65 22.83
CA LEU A 82 -8.90 -5.43 23.91
C LEU A 82 -9.32 -6.78 24.49
#